data_AF-A0A9J6CVK1-F1
#
_entry.id   AF-A0A9J6CVK1-F1
#
_cell.length_a   1.000
_cell.length_b   1.000
_cell.length_c   1.000
_cell.angle_alpha   90.00
_cell.angle_beta   90.00
_cell.angle_gamma   90.00
#
_symmetry.space_group_name_H-M   'P 1'
#
loop_
_entity.id
_entity.type
_entity.pdbx_description
1 polymer ?
#
loop_
_entity_poly.entity_id
_entity_poly.type
_entity_poly.pdbx_seq_one_letter_code
_entity_poly.pdbx_strand_id
1 'polypeptide(L)'
;MAQANPRVQALNQFQRTRWDTNEVIARAFKQRNYLEQLYRTTTYIPGGAIGLQAHIIVARGAAILYRAEDIESLTLCLAVANGIAPGLTHLPVEAANARVVRCLVQFLQTEITKRGLVEVSEAKWVELTQPRSEQPPHPKGVLADIAWLPKARDQLKNMAVPDRVGDTDVAQILSALNLCGRRILTVEGVNTLYAAAFLGFAKKGHITARKLEAVLAQMQEEIGYTMSLTPQIIKDMWNYVGSHIPYDVLPQMFKTWEEATELPLRVRVTLQQAAWTGLTQYATILKMLDDHPEFPWAKIASLLPADWTAFITAVETVGNDPYYGFKRNVGDAAATKFLNLGYVAKEMVRKLGGREASAIAQYKGWISTPRSQAALDAIIQEWVPGSGGGPVVPDEQALTTLRNKLREARIQGPPRGEALMPAPAPQPTAADAQAGAAEVPVVPAQADEQHSPRQSGRGRSGAQP
;
A
#
# COMPACT_ATOMS: atom_id res chain seq x y z
N MET A 1 -12.38 -0.51 -31.59
CA MET A 1 -13.40 -1.34 -30.90
C MET A 1 -13.54 -0.82 -29.48
N ALA A 2 -14.66 -0.15 -29.15
CA ALA A 2 -14.91 0.34 -27.80
C ALA A 2 -15.17 -0.86 -26.87
N GLN A 3 -14.39 -1.00 -25.80
CA GLN A 3 -14.68 -2.01 -24.77
C GLN A 3 -16.02 -1.65 -24.14
N ALA A 4 -16.99 -2.57 -24.19
CA ALA A 4 -18.27 -2.41 -23.52
C ALA A 4 -18.03 -2.07 -22.05
N ASN A 5 -18.79 -1.09 -21.52
CA ASN A 5 -18.70 -0.70 -20.12
C ASN A 5 -18.79 -1.97 -19.25
N PRO A 6 -17.83 -2.24 -18.34
CA PRO A 6 -17.83 -3.45 -17.52
C PRO A 6 -19.14 -3.63 -16.73
N ARG A 7 -19.89 -2.55 -16.47
CA ARG A 7 -21.27 -2.60 -15.94
C ARG A 7 -22.23 -3.38 -16.84
N VAL A 8 -22.16 -3.20 -18.15
CA VAL A 8 -23.03 -3.89 -19.14
C VAL A 8 -22.63 -5.36 -19.29
N GLN A 9 -21.34 -5.67 -19.20
CA GLN A 9 -20.88 -7.07 -19.21
C GLN A 9 -21.28 -7.84 -17.94
N ALA A 10 -21.21 -7.21 -16.77
CA ALA A 10 -21.70 -7.81 -15.53
C ALA A 10 -23.23 -8.02 -15.56
N LEU A 11 -23.98 -7.09 -16.16
CA LEU A 11 -25.44 -7.21 -16.35
C LEU A 11 -25.82 -8.39 -17.25
N ASN A 12 -25.04 -8.67 -18.29
CA ASN A 12 -25.32 -9.78 -19.22
C ASN A 12 -24.92 -11.17 -18.67
N GLN A 13 -24.11 -11.24 -17.61
CA GLN A 13 -23.72 -12.51 -16.98
C GLN A 13 -24.65 -12.95 -15.85
N PHE A 14 -25.55 -12.09 -15.38
CA PHE A 14 -26.48 -12.44 -14.31
C PHE A 14 -27.68 -13.23 -14.87
N GLN A 15 -27.48 -14.54 -15.10
CA GLN A 15 -28.60 -15.44 -15.37
C GLN A 15 -29.37 -15.68 -14.07
N ARG A 16 -30.51 -15.01 -13.94
CA ARG A 16 -31.43 -15.17 -12.82
C ARG A 16 -31.83 -16.65 -12.72
N THR A 17 -31.42 -17.30 -11.66
CA THR A 17 -31.91 -18.63 -11.32
C THR A 17 -33.27 -18.50 -10.64
N ARG A 18 -34.11 -19.55 -10.69
CA ARG A 18 -35.39 -19.58 -9.96
C ARG A 18 -35.25 -19.46 -8.44
N TRP A 19 -34.02 -19.50 -7.92
CA TRP A 19 -33.68 -19.42 -6.50
C TRP A 19 -33.21 -18.02 -6.08
N ASP A 20 -32.98 -17.10 -7.03
CA ASP A 20 -32.57 -15.74 -6.73
C ASP A 20 -33.78 -14.91 -6.28
N THR A 21 -33.88 -14.71 -4.97
CA THR A 21 -34.88 -13.82 -4.38
C THR A 21 -34.60 -12.38 -4.79
N ASN A 22 -35.64 -11.54 -4.85
CA ASN A 22 -35.49 -10.11 -5.13
C ASN A 22 -34.50 -9.42 -4.17
N GLU A 23 -34.33 -9.95 -2.95
CA GLU A 23 -33.37 -9.46 -1.97
C GLU A 23 -31.91 -9.78 -2.33
N VAL A 24 -31.62 -10.99 -2.83
CA VAL A 24 -30.29 -11.38 -3.32
C VAL A 24 -29.90 -10.51 -4.51
N ILE A 25 -30.85 -10.28 -5.42
CA ILE A 25 -30.67 -9.44 -6.60
C ILE A 25 -30.44 -7.98 -6.19
N ALA A 26 -31.28 -7.41 -5.33
CA ALA A 26 -31.11 -6.05 -4.83
C ALA A 26 -29.77 -5.87 -4.08
N ARG A 27 -29.31 -6.90 -3.36
CA ARG A 27 -28.02 -6.90 -2.68
C ARG A 27 -26.84 -6.95 -3.66
N ALA A 28 -26.94 -7.71 -4.74
CA ALA A 28 -25.94 -7.73 -5.82
C ALA A 28 -25.84 -6.37 -6.53
N PHE A 29 -26.96 -5.62 -6.60
CA PHE A 29 -27.00 -4.30 -7.23
C PHE A 29 -26.64 -3.14 -6.30
N LYS A 30 -26.70 -3.32 -4.98
CA LYS A 30 -26.28 -2.28 -4.03
C LYS A 30 -24.76 -2.21 -4.04
N GLN A 31 -24.20 -1.27 -4.79
CA GLN A 31 -22.77 -0.94 -4.72
C GLN A 31 -22.43 -0.61 -3.27
N ARG A 32 -21.73 -1.52 -2.60
CA ARG A 32 -21.29 -1.31 -1.22
C ARG A 32 -20.04 -0.45 -1.26
N ASN A 33 -20.18 0.78 -0.78
CA ASN A 33 -19.02 1.62 -0.53
C ASN A 33 -18.43 1.25 0.82
N TYR A 34 -17.42 0.38 0.80
CA TYR A 34 -16.77 -0.10 2.02
C TYR A 34 -16.03 1.01 2.79
N LEU A 35 -15.76 2.15 2.14
CA LEU A 35 -15.04 3.29 2.71
C LEU A 35 -15.92 4.30 3.47
N GLU A 36 -17.25 4.14 3.50
CA GLU A 36 -18.13 5.08 4.23
C GLU A 36 -18.01 4.94 5.76
N GLN A 37 -17.45 3.84 6.25
CA GLN A 37 -17.39 3.52 7.68
C GLN A 37 -15.95 3.31 8.16
N LEU A 38 -15.00 4.07 7.62
CA LEU A 38 -13.62 4.06 8.10
C LEU A 38 -13.55 4.69 9.50
N TYR A 39 -12.74 4.08 10.36
CA TYR A 39 -12.69 4.29 11.80
C TYR A 39 -11.28 4.65 12.31
N ARG A 40 -10.36 5.11 11.44
CA ARG A 40 -9.00 5.54 11.84
C ARG A 40 -8.96 6.58 12.97
N THR A 41 -9.99 7.40 13.09
CA THR A 41 -10.18 8.41 14.14
C THR A 41 -10.54 7.83 15.51
N THR A 42 -10.64 6.50 15.64
CA THR A 42 -10.88 5.84 16.93
C THR A 42 -9.77 6.11 17.94
N THR A 43 -10.15 6.18 19.22
CA THR A 43 -9.20 6.28 20.34
C THR A 43 -8.78 4.91 20.88
N TYR A 44 -9.39 3.81 20.40
CA TYR A 44 -9.16 2.46 20.94
C TYR A 44 -7.97 1.73 20.34
N ILE A 45 -7.51 2.13 19.15
CA ILE A 45 -6.42 1.46 18.45
C ILE A 45 -5.16 2.33 18.60
N PRO A 46 -4.09 1.83 19.25
CA PRO A 46 -2.85 2.59 19.38
C PRO A 46 -2.17 2.75 18.02
N GLY A 47 -1.20 3.65 17.92
CA GLY A 47 -0.35 3.75 16.73
C GLY A 47 0.66 2.59 16.61
N GLY A 48 1.52 2.67 15.59
CA GLY A 48 2.65 1.75 15.42
C GLY A 48 2.26 0.34 14.96
N ALA A 49 3.20 -0.61 15.10
CA ALA A 49 3.04 -1.99 14.62
C ALA A 49 1.88 -2.73 15.30
N ILE A 50 1.71 -2.55 16.62
CA ILE A 50 0.60 -3.13 17.39
C ILE A 50 -0.74 -2.57 16.89
N GLY A 51 -0.79 -1.27 16.58
CA GLY A 51 -1.93 -0.63 15.94
C GLY A 51 -2.31 -1.25 14.60
N LEU A 52 -1.31 -1.51 13.74
CA LEU A 52 -1.53 -2.14 12.44
C LEU A 52 -2.06 -3.57 12.57
N GLN A 53 -1.55 -4.35 13.53
CA GLN A 53 -2.10 -5.69 13.84
C GLN A 53 -3.56 -5.60 14.31
N ALA A 54 -3.87 -4.64 15.20
CA ALA A 54 -5.23 -4.37 15.63
C ALA A 54 -6.15 -3.97 14.47
N HIS A 55 -5.66 -3.17 13.51
CA HIS A 55 -6.42 -2.85 12.31
C HIS A 55 -6.77 -4.10 11.49
N ILE A 56 -5.89 -5.12 11.40
CA ILE A 56 -6.21 -6.39 10.72
C ILE A 56 -7.36 -7.12 11.42
N ILE A 57 -7.31 -7.22 12.76
CA ILE A 57 -8.37 -7.88 13.55
C ILE A 57 -9.72 -7.17 13.33
N VAL A 58 -9.75 -5.85 13.50
CA VAL A 58 -10.98 -5.06 13.37
C VAL A 58 -11.49 -5.08 11.92
N ALA A 59 -10.60 -5.01 10.93
CA ALA A 59 -10.96 -5.09 9.53
C ALA A 59 -11.53 -6.47 9.15
N ARG A 60 -11.04 -7.55 9.77
CA ARG A 60 -11.58 -8.91 9.60
C ARG A 60 -13.02 -8.97 10.09
N GLY A 61 -13.29 -8.43 11.27
CA GLY A 61 -14.64 -8.27 11.80
C GLY A 61 -15.54 -7.43 10.87
N ALA A 62 -15.02 -6.32 10.33
CA ALA A 62 -15.73 -5.48 9.38
C ALA A 62 -16.07 -6.22 8.08
N ALA A 63 -15.15 -7.00 7.52
CA ALA A 63 -15.37 -7.80 6.32
C ALA A 63 -16.46 -8.86 6.52
N ILE A 64 -16.50 -9.48 7.71
CA ILE A 64 -17.55 -10.43 8.09
C ILE A 64 -18.90 -9.72 8.27
N LEU A 65 -18.93 -8.55 8.92
CA LEU A 65 -20.15 -7.72 9.04
C LEU A 65 -20.71 -7.35 7.67
N TYR A 66 -19.84 -7.03 6.72
CA TYR A 66 -20.23 -6.78 5.35
C TYR A 66 -20.67 -8.05 4.61
N ARG A 67 -20.44 -9.25 5.13
CA ARG A 67 -20.67 -10.51 4.43
C ARG A 67 -19.97 -10.51 3.08
N ALA A 68 -18.68 -10.17 3.09
CA ALA A 68 -17.86 -10.19 1.88
C ALA A 68 -17.74 -11.60 1.32
N GLU A 69 -17.73 -11.73 0.00
CA GLU A 69 -17.45 -13.01 -0.68
C GLU A 69 -16.00 -13.44 -0.44
N ASP A 70 -15.08 -12.49 -0.57
CA ASP A 70 -13.67 -12.66 -0.22
C ASP A 70 -13.36 -11.84 1.04
N ILE A 71 -13.48 -12.51 2.19
CA ILE A 71 -13.20 -11.91 3.50
C ILE A 71 -11.73 -11.52 3.61
N GLU A 72 -10.79 -12.29 3.04
CA GLU A 72 -9.36 -12.02 3.15
C GLU A 72 -8.96 -10.76 2.40
N SER A 73 -9.34 -10.66 1.12
CA SER A 73 -9.06 -9.47 0.31
C SER A 73 -9.67 -8.21 0.94
N LEU A 74 -10.93 -8.26 1.39
CA LEU A 74 -11.57 -7.10 2.00
C LEU A 74 -10.96 -6.75 3.37
N THR A 75 -10.50 -7.74 4.15
CA THR A 75 -9.77 -7.50 5.41
C THR A 75 -8.53 -6.65 5.15
N LEU A 76 -7.70 -7.03 4.17
CA LEU A 76 -6.50 -6.28 3.82
C LEU A 76 -6.84 -4.87 3.31
N CYS A 77 -7.85 -4.74 2.45
CA CYS A 77 -8.27 -3.43 1.93
C CYS A 77 -8.73 -2.50 3.05
N LEU A 78 -9.58 -2.97 3.96
CA LEU A 78 -10.08 -2.16 5.08
C LEU A 78 -8.97 -1.85 6.09
N ALA A 79 -8.06 -2.77 6.37
CA ALA A 79 -6.93 -2.53 7.24
C ALA A 79 -5.98 -1.48 6.65
N VAL A 80 -5.69 -1.53 5.34
CA VAL A 80 -4.91 -0.49 4.64
C VAL A 80 -5.64 0.84 4.66
N ALA A 81 -6.95 0.87 4.35
CA ALA A 81 -7.74 2.09 4.35
C ALA A 81 -7.76 2.80 5.72
N ASN A 82 -7.79 2.04 6.82
CA ASN A 82 -7.80 2.60 8.18
C ASN A 82 -6.42 2.85 8.77
N GLY A 83 -5.42 2.03 8.47
CA GLY A 83 -4.12 2.07 9.16
C GLY A 83 -3.01 2.76 8.36
N ILE A 84 -3.10 2.76 7.03
CA ILE A 84 -1.96 3.12 6.16
C ILE A 84 -2.33 4.26 5.20
N ALA A 85 -3.49 4.18 4.54
CA ALA A 85 -3.93 5.12 3.52
C ALA A 85 -4.31 6.50 4.13
N PRO A 86 -3.67 7.59 3.71
CA PRO A 86 -4.06 8.96 4.07
C PRO A 86 -5.16 9.50 3.16
N GLY A 87 -5.72 10.66 3.51
CA GLY A 87 -6.63 11.43 2.65
C GLY A 87 -8.05 10.85 2.49
N LEU A 88 -8.36 9.72 3.11
CA LEU A 88 -9.70 9.13 3.12
C LEU A 88 -10.59 9.80 4.18
N THR A 89 -11.90 9.85 3.91
CA THR A 89 -12.90 10.35 4.86
C THR A 89 -13.15 9.30 5.95
N HIS A 90 -13.14 9.74 7.21
CA HIS A 90 -13.32 8.87 8.38
C HIS A 90 -14.52 9.33 9.19
N LEU A 91 -15.11 8.39 9.94
CA LEU A 91 -16.18 8.66 10.89
C LEU A 91 -15.71 9.63 11.99
N PRO A 92 -16.60 10.42 12.59
CA PRO A 92 -16.31 11.12 13.84
C PRO A 92 -15.90 10.13 14.95
N VAL A 93 -15.11 10.59 15.93
CA VAL A 93 -14.49 9.74 16.97
C VAL A 93 -15.49 8.80 17.65
N GLU A 94 -16.65 9.30 18.08
CA GLU A 94 -17.68 8.48 18.74
C GLU A 94 -18.23 7.37 17.82
N ALA A 95 -18.57 7.73 16.57
CA ALA A 95 -19.05 6.77 15.58
C ALA A 95 -17.96 5.77 15.16
N ALA A 96 -16.69 6.19 15.10
CA ALA A 96 -15.54 5.35 14.85
C ALA A 96 -15.34 4.34 15.99
N ASN A 97 -15.42 4.78 17.24
CA ASN A 97 -15.36 3.93 18.43
C ASN A 97 -16.49 2.89 18.43
N ALA A 98 -17.73 3.31 18.18
CA ALA A 98 -18.87 2.40 18.05
C ALA A 98 -18.72 1.43 16.86
N ARG A 99 -18.06 1.84 15.77
CA ARG A 99 -17.74 0.97 14.63
C ARG A 99 -16.69 -0.07 15.01
N VAL A 100 -15.61 0.32 15.68
CA VAL A 100 -14.55 -0.60 16.15
C VAL A 100 -15.13 -1.66 17.08
N VAL A 101 -15.97 -1.27 18.05
CA VAL A 101 -16.62 -2.22 18.98
C VAL A 101 -17.45 -3.24 18.20
N ARG A 102 -18.33 -2.79 17.29
CA ARG A 102 -19.15 -3.71 16.47
C ARG A 102 -18.30 -4.67 15.65
N CYS A 103 -17.25 -4.18 15.01
CA CYS A 103 -16.33 -5.00 14.24
C CYS A 103 -15.59 -6.02 15.12
N LEU A 104 -15.10 -5.60 16.30
CA LEU A 104 -14.43 -6.48 17.25
C LEU A 104 -15.37 -7.56 17.78
N VAL A 105 -16.62 -7.23 18.12
CA VAL A 105 -17.64 -8.20 18.53
C VAL A 105 -17.87 -9.24 17.43
N GLN A 106 -18.02 -8.81 16.17
CA GLN A 106 -18.17 -9.75 15.06
C GLN A 106 -16.96 -10.66 14.88
N PHE A 107 -15.75 -10.12 15.04
CA PHE A 107 -14.52 -10.90 15.02
C PHE A 107 -14.51 -11.95 16.14
N LEU A 108 -14.83 -11.56 17.38
CA LEU A 108 -14.89 -12.45 18.53
C LEU A 108 -15.90 -13.58 18.33
N GLN A 109 -17.09 -13.28 17.82
CA GLN A 109 -18.15 -14.25 17.51
C GLN A 109 -17.73 -15.30 16.48
N THR A 110 -16.86 -14.95 15.53
CA THR A 110 -16.65 -15.73 14.29
C THR A 110 -15.27 -16.37 14.18
N GLU A 111 -14.22 -15.64 14.58
CA GLU A 111 -12.82 -16.02 14.29
C GLU A 111 -12.13 -16.63 15.50
N ILE A 112 -12.51 -16.31 16.74
CA ILE A 112 -11.86 -16.87 17.94
C ILE A 112 -12.06 -18.39 18.05
N THR A 113 -13.16 -18.90 17.48
CA THR A 113 -13.44 -20.34 17.40
C THR A 113 -12.73 -21.03 16.24
N LYS A 114 -12.13 -20.28 15.31
CA LYS A 114 -11.49 -20.79 14.09
C LYS A 114 -9.98 -20.65 14.18
N ARG A 115 -9.25 -21.50 13.46
CA ARG A 115 -7.79 -21.37 13.29
C ARG A 115 -7.45 -20.35 12.19
N GLY A 116 -7.93 -19.12 12.34
CA GLY A 116 -7.74 -18.02 11.39
C GLY A 116 -6.51 -17.19 11.73
N LEU A 117 -6.73 -15.92 12.11
CA LEU A 117 -5.69 -14.95 12.50
C LEU A 117 -5.18 -15.14 13.93
N VAL A 118 -6.05 -15.58 14.84
CA VAL A 118 -5.78 -15.75 16.27
C VAL A 118 -6.15 -17.18 16.64
N GLU A 119 -5.39 -17.80 17.54
CA GLU A 119 -5.71 -19.11 18.10
C GLU A 119 -5.84 -19.02 19.61
N VAL A 120 -7.07 -19.11 20.12
CA VAL A 120 -7.35 -19.10 21.56
C VAL A 120 -8.04 -20.40 21.92
N SER A 121 -7.40 -21.23 22.76
CA SER A 121 -8.04 -22.43 23.32
C SER A 121 -9.04 -22.06 24.42
N GLU A 122 -9.88 -23.01 24.85
CA GLU A 122 -10.77 -22.78 26.01
C GLU A 122 -9.97 -22.43 27.26
N ALA A 123 -8.93 -23.21 27.56
CA ALA A 123 -8.07 -22.98 28.72
C ALA A 123 -7.41 -21.60 28.66
N LYS A 124 -6.96 -21.17 27.47
CA LYS A 124 -6.37 -19.83 27.31
C LYS A 124 -7.41 -18.73 27.48
N TRP A 125 -8.63 -18.91 26.97
CA TRP A 125 -9.72 -17.95 27.18
C TRP A 125 -10.07 -17.80 28.66
N VAL A 126 -10.16 -18.93 29.38
CA VAL A 126 -10.36 -18.93 30.83
C VAL A 126 -9.21 -18.19 31.52
N GLU A 127 -7.94 -18.50 31.20
CA GLU A 127 -6.77 -17.80 31.75
C GLU A 127 -6.85 -16.27 31.54
N LEU A 128 -7.27 -15.83 30.35
CA LEU A 128 -7.40 -14.41 30.03
C LEU A 128 -8.55 -13.73 30.79
N THR A 129 -9.62 -14.45 31.10
CA THR A 129 -10.86 -13.87 31.67
C THR A 129 -11.10 -14.20 33.15
N GLN A 130 -10.26 -15.05 33.74
CA GLN A 130 -10.42 -15.56 35.11
C GLN A 130 -10.36 -14.41 36.13
N PRO A 131 -11.36 -14.27 37.02
CA PRO A 131 -11.33 -13.28 38.09
C PRO A 131 -10.18 -13.57 39.06
N ARG A 132 -9.75 -12.55 39.81
CA ARG A 132 -8.71 -12.71 40.84
C ARG A 132 -9.16 -13.77 41.84
N SER A 133 -8.42 -14.87 41.93
CA SER A 133 -8.58 -15.86 43.00
C SER A 133 -7.95 -15.32 44.28
N GLU A 134 -8.61 -15.53 45.42
CA GLU A 134 -8.04 -15.25 46.75
C GLU A 134 -6.93 -16.26 47.10
N GLN A 135 -6.92 -17.42 46.45
CA GLN A 135 -5.91 -18.46 46.65
C GLN A 135 -4.80 -18.31 45.58
N PRO A 136 -3.55 -18.02 45.99
CA PRO A 136 -2.38 -18.15 45.12
C PRO A 136 -2.26 -19.59 44.61
N PRO A 137 -1.76 -19.83 43.37
CA PRO A 137 -0.95 -18.93 42.55
C PRO A 137 -1.66 -18.33 41.32
N HIS A 138 -2.98 -18.40 41.20
CA HIS A 138 -3.67 -18.01 39.96
C HIS A 138 -3.73 -16.48 39.78
N PRO A 139 -2.94 -15.88 38.86
CA PRO A 139 -3.00 -14.45 38.61
C PRO A 139 -4.36 -14.08 37.99
N LYS A 140 -4.79 -12.85 38.24
CA LYS A 140 -5.98 -12.29 37.58
C LYS A 140 -5.74 -12.21 36.07
N GLY A 141 -6.68 -12.72 35.28
CA GLY A 141 -6.61 -12.62 33.83
C GLY A 141 -6.67 -11.17 33.35
N VAL A 142 -5.97 -10.85 32.26
CA VAL A 142 -5.89 -9.48 31.72
C VAL A 142 -7.23 -8.92 31.23
N LEU A 143 -8.22 -9.77 30.95
CA LEU A 143 -9.58 -9.43 30.52
C LEU A 143 -10.61 -9.67 31.63
N ALA A 144 -10.18 -9.93 32.86
CA ALA A 144 -11.07 -10.31 33.96
C ALA A 144 -12.10 -9.21 34.30
N ASP A 145 -11.68 -7.94 34.22
CA ASP A 145 -12.51 -6.79 34.61
C ASP A 145 -13.48 -6.31 33.52
N ILE A 146 -13.38 -6.85 32.31
CA ILE A 146 -14.25 -6.44 31.20
C ILE A 146 -15.62 -7.09 31.41
N ALA A 147 -16.58 -6.29 31.86
CA ALA A 147 -17.88 -6.75 32.32
C ALA A 147 -18.76 -7.34 31.20
N TRP A 148 -18.67 -6.78 29.99
CA TRP A 148 -19.49 -7.21 28.85
C TRP A 148 -18.90 -8.43 28.12
N LEU A 149 -17.68 -8.86 28.45
CA LEU A 149 -17.01 -9.97 27.79
C LEU A 149 -17.40 -11.30 28.45
N PRO A 150 -17.96 -12.27 27.70
CA PRO A 150 -18.28 -13.59 28.23
C PRO A 150 -17.07 -14.32 28.80
N LYS A 151 -17.24 -14.97 29.95
CA LYS A 151 -16.17 -15.69 30.63
C LYS A 151 -15.92 -17.08 30.05
N ALA A 152 -16.91 -17.68 29.40
CA ALA A 152 -16.75 -18.92 28.64
C ALA A 152 -16.65 -18.61 27.13
N ARG A 153 -15.76 -19.29 26.41
CA ARG A 153 -15.49 -18.98 25.00
C ARG A 153 -16.67 -19.35 24.10
N ASP A 154 -17.39 -20.42 24.43
CA ASP A 154 -18.54 -20.91 23.67
C ASP A 154 -19.74 -19.93 23.67
N GLN A 155 -19.77 -19.02 24.64
CA GLN A 155 -20.74 -17.94 24.74
C GLN A 155 -20.45 -16.77 23.78
N LEU A 156 -19.21 -16.65 23.27
CA LEU A 156 -18.84 -15.56 22.36
C LEU A 156 -19.69 -15.50 21.10
N LYS A 157 -20.11 -16.65 20.57
CA LYS A 157 -20.95 -16.75 19.36
C LYS A 157 -22.28 -16.00 19.46
N ASN A 158 -22.79 -15.82 20.69
CA ASN A 158 -24.08 -15.21 20.99
C ASN A 158 -23.95 -13.85 21.69
N MET A 159 -22.73 -13.32 21.81
CA MET A 159 -22.47 -12.07 22.52
C MET A 159 -23.15 -10.89 21.80
N ALA A 160 -23.88 -10.05 22.52
CA ALA A 160 -24.44 -8.82 21.96
C ALA A 160 -23.38 -7.71 21.86
N VAL A 161 -23.62 -6.71 21.01
CA VAL A 161 -22.79 -5.50 21.02
C VAL A 161 -23.11 -4.74 22.32
N PRO A 162 -22.10 -4.41 23.15
CA PRO A 162 -22.34 -3.71 24.42
C PRO A 162 -22.78 -2.27 24.19
N ASP A 163 -23.72 -1.80 25.02
CA ASP A 163 -24.16 -0.39 25.01
C ASP A 163 -23.13 0.55 25.65
N ARG A 164 -22.32 0.03 26.58
CA ARG A 164 -21.26 0.75 27.28
C ARG A 164 -19.97 -0.05 27.24
N VAL A 165 -18.87 0.62 26.89
CA VAL A 165 -17.54 0.05 26.77
C VAL A 165 -16.61 0.92 27.59
N GLY A 166 -15.84 0.31 28.50
CA GLY A 166 -14.83 1.03 29.28
C GLY A 166 -13.73 1.57 28.37
N ASP A 167 -13.12 2.70 28.77
CA ASP A 167 -12.15 3.43 27.94
C ASP A 167 -10.96 2.59 27.48
N THR A 168 -10.60 1.56 28.26
CA THR A 168 -9.45 0.69 27.97
C THR A 168 -9.84 -0.72 27.53
N ASP A 169 -11.12 -1.10 27.58
CA ASP A 169 -11.58 -2.47 27.34
C ASP A 169 -11.15 -2.98 25.95
N VAL A 170 -11.39 -2.18 24.91
CA VAL A 170 -11.09 -2.54 23.52
C VAL A 170 -9.58 -2.69 23.30
N ALA A 171 -8.79 -1.77 23.86
CA ALA A 171 -7.33 -1.82 23.75
C ALA A 171 -6.76 -3.05 24.48
N GLN A 172 -7.29 -3.38 25.66
CA GLN A 172 -6.89 -4.58 26.41
C GLN A 172 -7.23 -5.87 25.63
N ILE A 173 -8.44 -5.95 25.05
CA ILE A 173 -8.84 -7.09 24.22
C ILE A 173 -7.91 -7.22 23.01
N LEU A 174 -7.69 -6.16 22.24
CA LEU A 174 -6.83 -6.20 21.06
C LEU A 174 -5.39 -6.60 21.41
N SER A 175 -4.86 -6.10 22.53
CA SER A 175 -3.54 -6.49 23.04
C SER A 175 -3.49 -7.99 23.38
N ALA A 176 -4.48 -8.51 24.12
CA ALA A 176 -4.56 -9.92 24.47
C ALA A 176 -4.72 -10.83 23.23
N LEU A 177 -5.49 -10.38 22.22
CA LEU A 177 -5.65 -11.11 20.96
C LEU A 177 -4.36 -11.10 20.13
N ASN A 178 -3.60 -10.01 20.12
CA ASN A 178 -2.30 -9.95 19.46
C ASN A 178 -1.30 -10.92 20.10
N LEU A 179 -1.31 -11.08 21.44
CA LEU A 179 -0.49 -12.09 22.14
C LEU A 179 -0.88 -13.53 21.78
N CYS A 180 -2.14 -13.76 21.41
CA CYS A 180 -2.64 -15.05 20.92
C CYS A 180 -2.61 -15.14 19.37
N GLY A 181 -2.04 -14.14 18.71
CA GLY A 181 -2.01 -14.03 17.26
C GLY A 181 -1.12 -15.10 16.66
N ARG A 182 -1.60 -15.75 15.59
CA ARG A 182 -0.76 -16.66 14.82
C ARG A 182 0.29 -15.87 14.03
N ARG A 183 1.30 -16.56 13.52
CA ARG A 183 2.38 -15.98 12.71
C ARG A 183 1.86 -15.05 11.60
N ILE A 184 0.75 -15.43 10.95
CA ILE A 184 0.12 -14.64 9.88
C ILE A 184 -0.32 -13.24 10.34
N LEU A 185 -0.68 -13.06 11.62
CA LEU A 185 -1.04 -11.76 12.20
C LEU A 185 0.20 -11.04 12.73
N THR A 186 1.00 -11.73 13.56
CA THR A 186 2.04 -11.09 14.38
C THR A 186 3.32 -10.79 13.61
N VAL A 187 3.72 -11.68 12.71
CA VAL A 187 4.98 -11.57 11.94
C VAL A 187 4.70 -11.13 10.51
N GLU A 188 3.74 -11.78 9.86
CA GLU A 188 3.50 -11.61 8.43
C GLU A 188 2.53 -10.45 8.14
N GLY A 189 1.61 -10.16 9.08
CA GLY A 189 0.44 -9.32 8.84
C GLY A 189 0.79 -7.90 8.42
N VAL A 190 1.64 -7.22 9.20
CA VAL A 190 2.03 -5.83 8.93
C VAL A 190 2.77 -5.71 7.59
N ASN A 191 3.71 -6.61 7.32
CA ASN A 191 4.46 -6.62 6.08
C ASN A 191 3.58 -6.96 4.87
N THR A 192 2.62 -7.88 5.04
CA THR A 192 1.63 -8.24 4.01
C THR A 192 0.71 -7.06 3.70
N LEU A 193 0.27 -6.31 4.72
CA LEU A 193 -0.52 -5.09 4.52
C LEU A 193 0.23 -4.06 3.69
N TYR A 194 1.47 -3.76 4.07
CA TYR A 194 2.31 -2.82 3.33
C TYR A 194 2.58 -3.31 1.91
N ALA A 195 2.94 -4.58 1.73
CA ALA A 195 3.16 -5.18 0.42
C ALA A 195 1.91 -5.09 -0.48
N ALA A 196 0.73 -5.42 0.07
CA ALA A 196 -0.54 -5.30 -0.64
C ALA A 196 -0.83 -3.86 -1.04
N ALA A 197 -0.68 -2.91 -0.11
CA ALA A 197 -0.83 -1.48 -0.37
C ALA A 197 0.14 -1.04 -1.47
N PHE A 198 1.44 -1.24 -1.32
CA PHE A 198 2.41 -0.74 -2.29
C PHE A 198 2.25 -1.37 -3.65
N LEU A 199 2.05 -2.67 -3.75
CA LEU A 199 1.85 -3.32 -5.05
C LEU A 199 0.52 -2.89 -5.68
N GLY A 200 -0.55 -2.80 -4.88
CA GLY A 200 -1.86 -2.32 -5.32
C GLY A 200 -1.77 -0.92 -5.93
N PHE A 201 -1.08 -0.02 -5.25
CA PHE A 201 -0.94 1.37 -5.65
C PHE A 201 0.07 1.53 -6.78
N ALA A 202 1.28 1.01 -6.63
CA ALA A 202 2.35 1.11 -7.63
C ALA A 202 1.97 0.50 -8.98
N LYS A 203 1.12 -0.52 -8.99
CA LYS A 203 0.65 -1.18 -10.22
C LYS A 203 -0.77 -0.82 -10.61
N LYS A 204 -1.45 0.07 -9.86
CA LYS A 204 -2.85 0.45 -10.08
C LYS A 204 -3.76 -0.77 -10.26
N GLY A 205 -3.53 -1.80 -9.45
CA GLY A 205 -4.26 -3.07 -9.52
C GLY A 205 -3.89 -4.00 -10.67
N HIS A 206 -2.91 -3.64 -11.51
CA HIS A 206 -2.52 -4.42 -12.69
C HIS A 206 -1.14 -5.07 -12.52
N ILE A 207 -1.13 -6.29 -11.98
CA ILE A 207 0.05 -7.14 -11.90
C ILE A 207 -0.22 -8.52 -12.49
N THR A 208 0.75 -9.08 -13.22
CA THR A 208 0.65 -10.47 -13.70
C THR A 208 1.04 -11.44 -12.59
N ALA A 209 0.47 -12.65 -12.60
CA ALA A 209 0.81 -13.69 -11.62
C ALA A 209 2.32 -13.95 -11.55
N ARG A 210 2.95 -14.17 -12.71
CA ARG A 210 4.42 -14.35 -12.82
C ARG A 210 5.22 -13.19 -12.23
N LYS A 211 4.78 -11.94 -12.42
CA LYS A 211 5.49 -10.77 -11.87
C LYS A 211 5.30 -10.68 -10.36
N LEU A 212 4.09 -10.96 -9.87
CA LEU A 212 3.80 -11.02 -8.45
C LEU A 212 4.63 -12.11 -7.77
N GLU A 213 4.63 -13.34 -8.28
CA GLU A 213 5.46 -14.46 -7.81
C GLU A 213 6.93 -14.09 -7.72
N ALA A 214 7.49 -13.44 -8.75
CA ALA A 214 8.88 -13.00 -8.75
C ALA A 214 9.17 -11.96 -7.66
N VAL A 215 8.22 -11.05 -7.38
CA VAL A 215 8.35 -10.08 -6.29
C VAL A 215 8.24 -10.78 -4.93
N LEU A 216 7.28 -11.69 -4.77
CA LEU A 216 7.08 -12.44 -3.52
C LEU A 216 8.27 -13.35 -3.19
N ALA A 217 8.89 -13.99 -4.19
CA ALA A 217 10.10 -14.77 -4.01
C ALA A 217 11.27 -13.92 -3.50
N GLN A 218 11.48 -12.74 -4.10
CA GLN A 218 12.51 -11.80 -3.66
C GLN A 218 12.24 -11.25 -2.26
N MET A 219 10.97 -10.98 -1.94
CA MET A 219 10.60 -10.59 -0.59
C MET A 219 10.86 -11.73 0.39
N GLN A 220 10.48 -12.97 0.07
CA GLN A 220 10.75 -14.13 0.91
C GLN A 220 12.24 -14.31 1.21
N GLU A 221 13.12 -14.07 0.23
CA GLU A 221 14.57 -14.07 0.44
C GLU A 221 15.02 -12.98 1.44
N GLU A 222 14.38 -11.80 1.42
CA GLU A 222 14.70 -10.67 2.32
C GLU A 222 14.15 -10.85 3.75
N ILE A 223 12.90 -11.33 3.90
CA ILE A 223 12.19 -11.40 5.19
C ILE A 223 12.13 -12.80 5.83
N GLY A 224 12.48 -13.85 5.08
CA GLY A 224 12.54 -15.23 5.58
C GLY A 224 11.19 -15.96 5.67
N TYR A 225 10.13 -15.45 5.04
CA TYR A 225 8.83 -16.14 4.94
C TYR A 225 8.04 -15.78 3.69
N THR A 226 7.15 -16.69 3.29
CA THR A 226 6.28 -16.51 2.11
C THR A 226 5.06 -15.68 2.49
N MET A 227 4.81 -14.59 1.77
CA MET A 227 3.56 -13.83 1.89
C MET A 227 2.48 -14.42 0.97
N SER A 228 1.25 -14.46 1.46
CA SER A 228 0.09 -14.88 0.67
C SER A 228 -0.58 -13.66 0.03
N LEU A 229 -0.10 -13.26 -1.16
CA LEU A 229 -0.73 -12.24 -1.98
C LEU A 229 -1.11 -12.80 -3.35
N THR A 230 -2.29 -12.43 -3.83
CA THR A 230 -2.81 -12.84 -5.14
C THR A 230 -2.98 -11.62 -6.05
N PRO A 231 -2.99 -11.79 -7.39
CA PRO A 231 -3.29 -10.67 -8.29
C PRO A 231 -4.65 -10.03 -8.02
N GLN A 232 -5.62 -10.81 -7.51
CA GLN A 232 -6.95 -10.33 -7.14
C GLN A 232 -6.88 -9.38 -5.94
N ILE A 233 -6.12 -9.69 -4.89
CA ILE A 233 -5.88 -8.78 -3.76
C ILE A 233 -5.29 -7.46 -4.24
N ILE A 234 -4.30 -7.50 -5.14
CA ILE A 234 -3.65 -6.29 -5.68
C ILE A 234 -4.66 -5.44 -6.46
N LYS A 235 -5.51 -6.08 -7.26
CA LYS A 235 -6.58 -5.43 -8.01
C LYS A 235 -7.63 -4.80 -7.08
N ASP A 236 -8.07 -5.54 -6.07
CA ASP A 236 -9.08 -5.08 -5.10
C ASP A 236 -8.54 -3.95 -4.22
N MET A 237 -7.27 -4.01 -3.83
CA MET A 237 -6.60 -2.93 -3.10
C MET A 237 -6.67 -1.60 -3.88
N TRP A 238 -6.40 -1.63 -5.18
CA TRP A 238 -6.52 -0.44 -6.02
C TRP A 238 -7.98 0.01 -6.17
N ASN A 239 -8.88 -0.92 -6.48
CA ASN A 239 -10.27 -0.57 -6.75
C ASN A 239 -10.97 -0.02 -5.50
N TYR A 240 -10.80 -0.68 -4.35
CA TYR A 240 -11.48 -0.31 -3.12
C TYR A 240 -10.78 0.79 -2.33
N VAL A 241 -9.47 0.98 -2.48
CA VAL A 241 -8.72 1.96 -1.68
C VAL A 241 -7.98 2.94 -2.57
N GLY A 242 -7.07 2.46 -3.42
CA GLY A 242 -6.16 3.32 -4.18
C GLY A 242 -6.83 4.35 -5.08
N SER A 243 -7.93 3.96 -5.74
CA SER A 243 -8.69 4.84 -6.66
C SER A 243 -9.46 5.96 -5.94
N HIS A 244 -9.58 5.88 -4.61
CA HIS A 244 -10.26 6.85 -3.77
C HIS A 244 -9.32 7.81 -3.05
N ILE A 245 -8.00 7.59 -3.12
CA ILE A 245 -7.04 8.50 -2.49
C ILE A 245 -6.94 9.78 -3.33
N PRO A 246 -7.10 10.97 -2.72
CA PRO A 246 -6.92 12.25 -3.39
C PRO A 246 -5.49 12.38 -3.97
N TYR A 247 -5.42 12.91 -5.19
CA TYR A 247 -4.17 13.01 -5.93
C TYR A 247 -3.10 13.85 -5.22
N ASP A 248 -3.52 14.96 -4.62
CA ASP A 248 -2.71 15.91 -3.87
C ASP A 248 -2.00 15.28 -2.66
N VAL A 249 -2.53 14.18 -2.14
CA VAL A 249 -1.95 13.45 -1.00
C VAL A 249 -0.94 12.39 -1.44
N LEU A 250 -1.02 11.90 -2.69
CA LEU A 250 -0.19 10.78 -3.16
C LEU A 250 1.32 11.04 -3.05
N PRO A 251 1.88 12.21 -3.47
CA PRO A 251 3.32 12.42 -3.40
C PRO A 251 3.86 12.32 -1.97
N GLN A 252 3.17 12.94 -1.01
CA GLN A 252 3.54 12.89 0.40
C GLN A 252 3.38 11.47 0.96
N MET A 253 2.33 10.76 0.57
CA MET A 253 2.11 9.37 0.97
C MET A 253 3.24 8.46 0.50
N PHE A 254 3.59 8.50 -0.80
CA PHE A 254 4.67 7.69 -1.35
C PHE A 254 6.00 8.02 -0.68
N LYS A 255 6.30 9.30 -0.44
CA LYS A 255 7.51 9.71 0.26
C LYS A 255 7.56 9.15 1.70
N THR A 256 6.49 9.31 2.47
CA THR A 256 6.41 8.76 3.83
C THR A 256 6.58 7.25 3.85
N TRP A 257 6.05 6.55 2.84
CA TRP A 257 6.22 5.11 2.71
C TRP A 257 7.66 4.73 2.30
N GLU A 258 8.32 5.48 1.43
CA GLU A 258 9.73 5.25 1.08
C GLU A 258 10.67 5.42 2.27
N GLU A 259 10.37 6.39 3.15
CA GLU A 259 11.11 6.69 4.38
C GLU A 259 10.88 5.67 5.51
N ALA A 260 9.83 4.83 5.41
CA ALA A 260 9.58 3.79 6.40
C ALA A 260 10.72 2.74 6.39
N THR A 261 11.45 2.67 7.51
CA THR A 261 12.63 1.80 7.70
C THR A 261 12.29 0.32 7.67
N GLU A 262 11.07 -0.03 8.06
CA GLU A 262 10.60 -1.39 8.26
C GLU A 262 10.28 -2.14 6.96
N LEU A 263 10.48 -1.51 5.79
CA LEU A 263 10.11 -2.11 4.52
C LEU A 263 11.24 -2.93 3.90
N PRO A 264 10.93 -4.11 3.34
CA PRO A 264 11.88 -4.85 2.51
C PRO A 264 12.39 -3.97 1.37
N LEU A 265 13.69 -4.07 1.06
CA LEU A 265 14.33 -3.26 0.03
C LEU A 265 13.60 -3.39 -1.31
N ARG A 266 13.15 -4.60 -1.65
CA ARG A 266 12.43 -4.83 -2.90
C ARG A 266 11.12 -4.07 -3.02
N VAL A 267 10.43 -3.91 -1.90
CA VAL A 267 9.20 -3.14 -1.82
C VAL A 267 9.49 -1.66 -2.06
N ARG A 268 10.51 -1.13 -1.40
CA ARG A 268 10.95 0.27 -1.58
C ARG A 268 11.35 0.55 -3.03
N VAL A 269 12.11 -0.35 -3.66
CA VAL A 269 12.47 -0.23 -5.09
C VAL A 269 11.23 -0.26 -5.99
N THR A 270 10.24 -1.11 -5.68
CA THR A 270 8.99 -1.16 -6.45
C THR A 270 8.17 0.13 -6.28
N LEU A 271 8.25 0.75 -5.10
CA LEU A 271 7.62 2.03 -4.80
C LEU A 271 8.27 3.18 -5.56
N GLN A 272 9.60 3.22 -5.59
CA GLN A 272 10.34 4.18 -6.41
C GLN A 272 10.04 3.98 -7.91
N GLN A 273 9.85 2.74 -8.35
CA GLN A 273 9.40 2.42 -9.72
C GLN A 273 7.91 2.76 -9.96
N ALA A 274 7.14 3.07 -8.92
CA ALA A 274 5.78 3.58 -9.07
C ALA A 274 5.80 5.02 -9.61
N ALA A 275 6.85 5.78 -9.32
CA ALA A 275 7.11 7.05 -9.98
C ALA A 275 7.05 6.85 -11.50
N TRP A 276 6.39 7.79 -12.19
CA TRP A 276 6.15 7.78 -13.63
C TRP A 276 5.23 6.66 -14.13
N THR A 277 4.54 5.94 -13.24
CA THR A 277 3.55 4.92 -13.64
C THR A 277 2.36 5.56 -14.34
N GLY A 278 2.05 5.08 -15.54
CA GLY A 278 1.03 5.66 -16.41
C GLY A 278 1.56 6.76 -17.34
N LEU A 279 2.85 7.08 -17.25
CA LEU A 279 3.54 8.05 -18.11
C LEU A 279 4.66 7.37 -18.92
N THR A 280 4.57 6.06 -19.17
CA THR A 280 5.64 5.29 -19.82
C THR A 280 6.04 5.85 -21.17
N GLN A 281 5.08 6.19 -22.04
CA GLN A 281 5.40 6.80 -23.34
C GLN A 281 6.07 8.17 -23.17
N TYR A 282 5.48 9.02 -22.32
CA TYR A 282 6.00 10.35 -22.00
C TYR A 282 7.46 10.29 -21.51
N ALA A 283 7.74 9.45 -20.50
CA ALA A 283 9.07 9.28 -19.93
C ALA A 283 10.06 8.71 -20.94
N THR A 284 9.62 7.83 -21.85
CA THR A 284 10.47 7.25 -22.90
C THR A 284 10.84 8.29 -23.95
N ILE A 285 9.89 9.13 -24.38
CA ILE A 285 10.16 10.23 -25.31
C ILE A 285 11.13 11.23 -24.69
N LEU A 286 10.87 11.65 -23.44
CA LEU A 286 11.76 12.56 -22.71
C LEU A 286 13.18 11.99 -22.59
N LYS A 287 13.30 10.73 -22.20
CA LYS A 287 14.61 10.06 -22.09
C LYS A 287 15.36 10.08 -23.41
N MET A 288 14.70 9.75 -24.53
CA MET A 288 15.35 9.77 -25.84
C MET A 288 15.72 11.17 -26.32
N LEU A 289 14.95 12.20 -25.97
CA LEU A 289 15.29 13.59 -26.28
C LEU A 289 16.50 14.11 -25.49
N ASP A 290 16.65 13.64 -24.24
CA ASP A 290 17.75 14.00 -23.33
C ASP A 290 19.04 13.23 -23.69
N ASP A 291 18.92 11.90 -23.84
CA ASP A 291 20.05 10.99 -24.08
C ASP A 291 20.61 11.07 -25.52
N HIS A 292 19.76 11.39 -26.50
CA HIS A 292 20.11 11.40 -27.94
C HIS A 292 19.75 12.74 -28.60
N PRO A 293 20.44 13.83 -28.22
CA PRO A 293 20.23 15.16 -28.79
C PRO A 293 20.49 15.23 -30.30
N GLU A 294 21.34 14.35 -30.82
CA GLU A 294 21.79 14.27 -32.21
C GLU A 294 20.80 13.55 -33.15
N PHE A 295 19.82 12.82 -32.60
CA PHE A 295 18.76 12.23 -33.40
C PHE A 295 17.98 13.35 -34.11
N PRO A 296 17.56 13.19 -35.39
CA PRO A 296 16.94 14.25 -36.18
C PRO A 296 15.49 14.57 -35.76
N TRP A 297 15.30 14.99 -34.51
CA TRP A 297 14.01 15.33 -33.91
C TRP A 297 13.23 16.39 -34.69
N ALA A 298 13.91 17.34 -35.33
CA ALA A 298 13.25 18.34 -36.19
C ALA A 298 12.54 17.70 -37.40
N LYS A 299 13.12 16.66 -38.01
CA LYS A 299 12.45 15.91 -39.08
C LYS A 299 11.23 15.15 -38.55
N ILE A 300 11.30 14.63 -37.33
CA ILE A 300 10.16 13.97 -36.68
C ILE A 300 9.06 14.98 -36.37
N ALA A 301 9.42 16.15 -35.82
CA ALA A 301 8.47 17.22 -35.50
C ALA A 301 7.74 17.75 -36.75
N SER A 302 8.44 17.86 -37.88
CA SER A 302 7.80 18.28 -39.15
C SER A 302 6.88 17.21 -39.74
N LEU A 303 7.21 15.92 -39.56
CA LEU A 303 6.36 14.80 -39.98
C LEU A 303 5.13 14.61 -39.08
N LEU A 304 5.28 14.90 -37.78
CA LEU A 304 4.28 14.66 -36.73
C LEU A 304 3.96 15.95 -35.94
N PRO A 305 3.54 17.06 -36.58
CA PRO A 305 3.40 18.35 -35.91
C PRO A 305 2.36 18.32 -34.78
N ALA A 306 1.26 17.59 -34.97
CA ALA A 306 0.20 17.47 -33.96
C ALA A 306 0.67 16.72 -32.70
N ASP A 307 1.29 15.54 -32.87
CA ASP A 307 1.86 14.77 -31.75
C ASP A 307 2.95 15.57 -31.03
N TRP A 308 3.77 16.32 -31.78
CA TRP A 308 4.82 17.16 -31.21
C TRP A 308 4.25 18.28 -30.34
N THR A 309 3.30 19.07 -30.87
CA THR A 309 2.62 20.11 -30.09
C THR A 309 1.94 19.54 -28.85
N ALA A 310 1.22 18.42 -28.98
CA ALA A 310 0.58 17.76 -27.84
C ALA A 310 1.60 17.28 -26.79
N PHE A 311 2.76 16.78 -27.23
CA PHE A 311 3.83 16.38 -26.32
C PHE A 311 4.44 17.58 -25.58
N ILE A 312 4.64 18.73 -26.23
CA ILE A 312 5.09 19.96 -25.57
C ILE A 312 4.09 20.38 -24.48
N THR A 313 2.79 20.38 -24.78
CA THR A 313 1.74 20.65 -23.79
C THR A 313 1.77 19.64 -22.65
N ALA A 314 2.00 18.35 -22.94
CA ALA A 314 2.16 17.33 -21.92
C ALA A 314 3.38 17.60 -21.02
N VAL A 315 4.51 18.05 -21.58
CA VAL A 315 5.70 18.42 -20.81
C VAL A 315 5.43 19.58 -19.87
N GLU A 316 4.74 20.62 -20.35
CA GLU A 316 4.33 21.76 -19.52
C GLU A 316 3.34 21.36 -18.42
N THR A 317 2.41 20.44 -18.74
CA THR A 317 1.36 20.03 -17.82
C THR A 317 1.85 19.07 -16.73
N VAL A 318 2.70 18.09 -17.10
CA VAL A 318 3.28 17.13 -16.14
C VAL A 318 4.38 17.82 -15.34
N GLY A 319 5.19 18.64 -16.00
CA GLY A 319 6.38 19.25 -15.42
C GLY A 319 7.26 18.20 -14.76
N ASN A 320 7.45 18.39 -13.46
CA ASN A 320 8.36 17.60 -12.64
C ASN A 320 7.63 16.68 -11.65
N ASP A 321 6.36 16.40 -11.90
CA ASP A 321 5.52 15.61 -11.03
C ASP A 321 5.55 14.12 -11.42
N PRO A 322 6.36 13.27 -10.76
CA PRO A 322 6.47 11.85 -11.09
C PRO A 322 5.16 11.10 -10.87
N TYR A 323 4.24 11.62 -10.07
CA TYR A 323 3.00 10.94 -9.75
C TYR A 323 1.86 11.35 -10.68
N TYR A 324 2.07 12.26 -11.65
CA TYR A 324 0.99 12.80 -12.51
C TYR A 324 0.12 11.72 -13.19
N GLY A 325 0.71 10.58 -13.53
CA GLY A 325 -0.03 9.45 -14.10
C GLY A 325 -1.13 8.87 -13.19
N PHE A 326 -1.13 9.16 -11.88
CA PHE A 326 -2.15 8.73 -10.92
C PHE A 326 -3.42 9.59 -10.93
N LYS A 327 -3.43 10.74 -11.62
CA LYS A 327 -4.65 11.52 -11.80
C LYS A 327 -5.70 10.67 -12.51
N ARG A 328 -6.96 10.74 -12.03
CA ARG A 328 -8.11 10.07 -12.66
C ARG A 328 -8.27 10.45 -14.13
N ASN A 329 -7.97 11.71 -14.45
CA ASN A 329 -7.89 12.21 -15.81
C ASN A 329 -6.50 12.82 -16.04
N VAL A 330 -5.73 12.18 -16.92
CA VAL A 330 -4.37 12.63 -17.29
C VAL A 330 -4.43 13.81 -18.27
N GLY A 331 -5.61 14.12 -18.84
CA GLY A 331 -5.85 15.34 -19.60
C GLY A 331 -4.94 15.51 -20.81
N ASP A 332 -4.14 16.57 -20.81
CA ASP A 332 -3.20 16.89 -21.90
C ASP A 332 -1.97 16.01 -21.94
N ALA A 333 -1.64 15.35 -20.83
CA ALA A 333 -0.55 14.38 -20.78
C ALA A 333 -0.99 12.94 -21.15
N ALA A 334 -2.21 12.76 -21.64
CA ALA A 334 -2.68 11.46 -22.09
C ALA A 334 -1.83 10.96 -23.27
N ALA A 335 -1.21 9.79 -23.12
CA ALA A 335 -0.35 9.18 -24.13
C ALA A 335 -1.03 9.01 -25.50
N THR A 336 -2.36 8.91 -25.53
CA THR A 336 -3.17 8.85 -26.76
C THR A 336 -3.02 10.07 -27.67
N LYS A 337 -2.53 11.20 -27.15
CA LYS A 337 -2.35 12.46 -27.92
C LYS A 337 -1.02 12.52 -28.68
N PHE A 338 -0.06 11.64 -28.40
CA PHE A 338 1.28 11.65 -29.01
C PHE A 338 1.82 10.24 -29.28
N LEU A 339 0.94 9.33 -29.72
CA LEU A 339 1.23 7.91 -29.90
C LEU A 339 2.31 7.64 -30.97
N ASN A 340 2.36 8.43 -32.04
CA ASN A 340 3.33 8.25 -33.12
C ASN A 340 4.73 8.67 -32.65
N LEU A 341 4.82 9.72 -31.85
CA LEU A 341 6.07 10.13 -31.23
C LEU A 341 6.54 9.07 -30.21
N GLY A 342 5.61 8.50 -29.45
CA GLY A 342 5.89 7.36 -28.57
C GLY A 342 6.46 6.16 -29.32
N TYR A 343 5.94 5.84 -30.51
CA TYR A 343 6.49 4.79 -31.37
C TYR A 343 7.95 5.08 -31.74
N VAL A 344 8.27 6.30 -32.19
CA VAL A 344 9.65 6.68 -32.56
C VAL A 344 10.60 6.43 -31.40
N ALA A 345 10.26 6.93 -30.21
CA ALA A 345 11.10 6.75 -29.02
C ALA A 345 11.27 5.28 -28.63
N LYS A 346 10.20 4.47 -28.69
CA LYS A 346 10.25 3.02 -28.45
C LYS A 346 11.19 2.32 -29.44
N GLU A 347 11.09 2.63 -30.73
CA GLU A 347 11.91 2.02 -31.76
C GLU A 347 13.39 2.43 -31.67
N MET A 348 13.67 3.67 -31.25
CA MET A 348 15.02 4.10 -30.88
C MET A 348 15.59 3.26 -29.73
N VAL A 349 14.83 3.11 -28.63
CA VAL A 349 15.25 2.26 -27.50
C VAL A 349 15.52 0.82 -27.96
N ARG A 350 14.67 0.28 -28.85
CA ARG A 350 14.86 -1.06 -29.41
C ARG A 350 16.15 -1.16 -30.22
N LYS A 351 16.46 -0.15 -31.03
CA LYS A 351 17.67 -0.09 -31.86
C LYS A 351 18.95 0.03 -31.02
N LEU A 352 18.92 0.84 -29.97
CA LEU A 352 20.02 1.00 -29.02
C LEU A 352 20.27 -0.28 -28.19
N GLY A 353 19.23 -1.07 -27.96
CA GLY A 353 19.31 -2.30 -27.19
C GLY A 353 19.40 -2.07 -25.68
N GLY A 354 20.04 -3.00 -24.98
CA GLY A 354 20.20 -2.94 -23.52
C GLY A 354 19.06 -3.60 -22.73
N ARG A 355 19.18 -3.55 -21.40
CA ARG A 355 18.28 -4.27 -20.46
C ARG A 355 16.84 -3.78 -20.53
N GLU A 356 16.63 -2.49 -20.78
CA GLU A 356 15.30 -1.86 -20.81
C GLU A 356 14.54 -2.14 -22.11
N ALA A 357 15.24 -2.40 -23.22
CA ALA A 357 14.64 -2.55 -24.55
C ALA A 357 13.58 -3.68 -24.58
N SER A 358 13.82 -4.78 -23.89
CA SER A 358 12.85 -5.89 -23.82
C SER A 358 11.58 -5.50 -23.07
N ALA A 359 11.71 -4.84 -21.92
CA ALA A 359 10.56 -4.40 -21.13
C ALA A 359 9.74 -3.33 -21.86
N ILE A 360 10.41 -2.37 -22.50
CA ILE A 360 9.79 -1.34 -23.33
C ILE A 360 9.08 -1.99 -24.52
N ALA A 361 9.71 -2.91 -25.25
CA ALA A 361 9.08 -3.57 -26.40
C ALA A 361 7.80 -4.36 -26.04
N GLN A 362 7.73 -4.92 -24.83
CA GLN A 362 6.57 -5.70 -24.35
C GLN A 362 5.43 -4.85 -23.79
N TYR A 363 5.64 -3.54 -23.62
CA TYR A 363 4.60 -2.66 -23.07
C TYR A 363 3.40 -2.55 -24.02
N LYS A 364 2.22 -2.91 -23.54
CA LYS A 364 0.99 -2.97 -24.36
C LYS A 364 0.44 -1.61 -24.80
N GLY A 365 0.96 -0.52 -24.24
CA GLY A 365 0.45 0.82 -24.56
C GLY A 365 0.96 1.36 -25.91
N TRP A 366 1.90 0.70 -26.58
CA TRP A 366 2.39 1.16 -27.88
C TRP A 366 1.40 0.89 -29.01
N ILE A 367 1.37 1.79 -29.99
CA ILE A 367 0.70 1.52 -31.26
C ILE A 367 1.57 0.60 -32.14
N SER A 368 0.92 -0.28 -32.90
CA SER A 368 1.59 -1.18 -33.85
C SER A 368 1.80 -0.54 -35.22
N THR A 369 0.94 0.39 -35.62
CA THR A 369 0.91 1.00 -36.95
C THR A 369 0.86 2.53 -36.82
N PRO A 370 2.01 3.21 -36.65
CA PRO A 370 2.06 4.66 -36.60
C PRO A 370 1.76 5.29 -37.97
N ARG A 371 1.31 6.53 -37.96
CA ARG A 371 1.22 7.35 -39.17
C ARG A 371 2.61 7.55 -39.76
N SER A 372 2.73 7.47 -41.08
CA SER A 372 3.99 7.64 -41.80
C SER A 372 5.08 6.64 -41.39
N GLN A 373 4.69 5.41 -40.98
CA GLN A 373 5.60 4.40 -40.46
C GLN A 373 6.87 4.21 -41.28
N ALA A 374 6.76 4.04 -42.61
CA ALA A 374 7.91 3.83 -43.48
C ALA A 374 8.92 4.99 -43.42
N ALA A 375 8.45 6.24 -43.34
CA ALA A 375 9.32 7.41 -43.23
C ALA A 375 9.98 7.49 -41.85
N LEU A 376 9.23 7.18 -40.78
CA LEU A 376 9.78 7.14 -39.42
C LEU A 376 10.85 6.05 -39.29
N ASP A 377 10.56 4.85 -39.79
CA ASP A 377 11.48 3.72 -39.79
C ASP A 377 12.75 4.05 -40.60
N ALA A 378 12.63 4.70 -41.76
CA ALA A 378 13.79 5.14 -42.54
C ALA A 378 14.69 6.11 -41.75
N ILE A 379 14.10 7.12 -41.09
CA ILE A 379 14.85 8.05 -40.24
C ILE A 379 15.55 7.32 -39.09
N ILE A 380 14.84 6.40 -38.42
CA ILE A 380 15.40 5.62 -37.30
C ILE A 380 16.52 4.71 -37.79
N GLN A 381 16.39 4.09 -38.96
CA GLN A 381 17.41 3.19 -39.53
C GLN A 381 18.65 3.93 -40.03
N GLU A 382 18.49 5.11 -40.64
CA GLU A 382 19.59 5.95 -41.11
C GLU A 382 20.41 6.52 -39.94
N TRP A 383 19.76 6.82 -38.81
CA TRP A 383 20.46 7.33 -37.64
C TRP A 383 21.45 6.32 -37.04
N VAL A 384 22.70 6.74 -36.86
CA VAL A 384 23.74 5.96 -36.17
C VAL A 384 24.12 6.68 -34.87
N PRO A 385 23.87 6.08 -33.69
CA PRO A 385 24.20 6.69 -32.40
C PRO A 385 25.68 7.07 -32.31
N GLY A 386 25.98 8.28 -31.83
CA GLY A 386 27.36 8.74 -31.62
C GLY A 386 28.17 9.07 -32.89
N SER A 387 27.55 9.04 -34.08
CA SER A 387 28.26 9.26 -35.36
C SER A 387 28.77 10.69 -35.58
N GLY A 388 28.46 11.66 -34.71
CA GLY A 388 29.01 13.03 -34.71
C GLY A 388 28.81 13.83 -36.01
N GLY A 389 28.13 13.26 -37.01
CA GLY A 389 28.19 13.67 -38.40
C GLY A 389 26.90 14.31 -38.86
N GLY A 390 26.89 15.63 -38.91
CA GLY A 390 25.95 16.40 -39.71
C GLY A 390 25.51 17.69 -39.03
N PRO A 391 25.45 18.82 -39.75
CA PRO A 391 25.05 20.11 -39.20
C PRO A 391 23.64 19.99 -38.64
N VAL A 392 23.58 20.02 -37.32
CA VAL A 392 22.39 20.21 -36.53
C VAL A 392 21.85 21.59 -36.92
N VAL A 393 20.95 21.63 -37.92
CA VAL A 393 20.00 22.74 -38.08
C VAL A 393 18.60 22.26 -37.68
N PRO A 394 18.33 22.03 -36.38
CA PRO A 394 17.00 22.13 -35.86
C PRO A 394 16.66 23.59 -35.64
N ASP A 395 15.37 23.81 -35.44
CA ASP A 395 14.85 24.80 -34.53
C ASP A 395 15.48 24.58 -33.13
N GLU A 396 16.78 24.91 -33.01
CA GLU A 396 17.60 24.79 -31.80
C GLU A 396 16.89 25.53 -30.67
N GLN A 397 16.15 26.59 -30.99
CA GLN A 397 15.29 27.30 -30.05
C GLN A 397 14.19 26.41 -29.48
N ALA A 398 13.46 25.60 -30.25
CA ALA A 398 12.40 24.74 -29.70
C ALA A 398 12.96 23.62 -28.81
N LEU A 399 14.05 22.97 -29.21
CA LEU A 399 14.72 21.94 -28.40
C LEU A 399 15.43 22.54 -27.18
N THR A 400 16.06 23.70 -27.32
CA THR A 400 16.68 24.44 -26.21
C THR A 400 15.61 24.95 -25.26
N THR A 401 14.46 25.42 -25.76
CA THR A 401 13.31 25.80 -24.93
C THR A 401 12.77 24.59 -24.20
N LEU A 402 12.63 23.44 -24.85
CA LEU A 402 12.20 22.20 -24.19
C LEU A 402 13.20 21.75 -23.13
N ARG A 403 14.50 21.77 -23.44
CA ARG A 403 15.57 21.43 -22.48
C ARG A 403 15.63 22.41 -21.32
N ASN A 404 15.49 23.71 -21.59
CA ASN A 404 15.47 24.74 -20.57
C ASN A 404 14.24 24.56 -19.67
N LYS A 405 13.06 24.33 -20.25
CA LYS A 405 11.84 24.00 -19.49
C LYS A 405 12.00 22.72 -18.66
N LEU A 406 12.59 21.66 -19.22
CA LEU A 406 12.86 20.42 -18.50
C LEU A 406 13.89 20.62 -17.39
N ARG A 407 14.91 21.45 -17.62
CA ARG A 407 15.96 21.77 -16.64
C ARG A 407 15.40 22.65 -15.52
N GLU A 408 14.61 23.66 -15.85
CA GLU A 408 13.89 24.52 -14.92
C GLU A 408 12.92 23.71 -14.07
N ALA A 409 12.12 22.83 -14.71
CA ALA A 409 11.27 21.88 -14.00
C ALA A 409 12.10 21.01 -13.05
N ARG A 410 13.20 20.40 -13.53
CA ARG A 410 14.12 19.57 -12.71
C ARG A 410 14.70 20.32 -11.51
N ILE A 411 15.11 21.58 -11.68
CA ILE A 411 15.74 22.40 -10.64
C ILE A 411 14.72 22.89 -9.61
N GLN A 412 13.53 23.29 -10.03
CA GLN A 412 12.49 23.80 -9.13
C GLN A 412 11.94 22.72 -8.19
N GLY A 413 12.17 21.44 -8.51
CA GLY A 413 11.62 20.30 -7.77
C GLY A 413 10.09 20.23 -7.93
N PRO A 414 9.43 19.19 -7.42
CA PRO A 414 7.98 19.24 -7.28
C PRO A 414 7.62 20.49 -6.47
N PRO A 415 6.58 21.26 -6.84
CA PRO A 415 6.12 22.36 -5.99
C PRO A 415 5.95 21.77 -4.59
N ARG A 416 6.69 22.32 -3.63
CA ARG A 416 6.47 21.99 -2.22
C ARG A 416 5.04 22.44 -1.99
N GLY A 417 4.09 21.52 -2.10
CA GLY A 417 2.72 21.77 -1.67
C GLY A 417 2.87 22.36 -0.30
N GLU A 418 2.34 23.57 -0.10
CA GLU A 418 2.23 24.18 1.23
C GLU A 418 1.88 23.04 2.16
N ALA A 419 2.81 22.70 3.06
CA ALA A 419 2.67 21.51 3.88
C ALA A 419 1.26 21.58 4.44
N LEU A 420 0.40 20.62 4.06
CA LEU A 420 -0.90 20.45 4.69
C LEU A 420 -0.59 20.55 6.17
N MET A 421 -1.03 21.65 6.80
CA MET A 421 -0.55 21.98 8.14
C MET A 421 -0.72 20.71 8.97
N PRO A 422 0.29 20.31 9.77
CA PRO A 422 0.11 19.18 10.65
C PRO A 422 -1.20 19.40 11.38
N ALA A 423 -2.09 18.39 11.34
CA ALA A 423 -3.32 18.42 12.12
C ALA A 423 -2.94 18.92 13.52
N PRO A 424 -3.66 19.91 14.06
CA PRO A 424 -3.26 20.58 15.29
C PRO A 424 -2.90 19.49 16.32
N ALA A 425 -1.68 19.58 16.85
CA ALA A 425 -1.26 18.69 17.93
C ALA A 425 -2.37 18.71 18.99
N PRO A 426 -2.78 17.55 19.54
CA PRO A 426 -3.77 17.53 20.61
C PRO A 426 -3.30 18.50 21.68
N GLN A 427 -4.12 19.52 21.95
CA GLN A 427 -3.84 20.47 23.01
C GLN A 427 -3.65 19.66 24.30
N PRO A 428 -2.57 19.88 25.07
CA PRO A 428 -2.39 19.20 26.34
C PRO A 428 -3.63 19.48 27.18
N THR A 429 -4.36 18.42 27.51
CA THR A 429 -5.48 18.51 28.43
C THR A 429 -4.93 18.93 29.78
N ALA A 430 -5.69 19.74 30.54
CA ALA A 430 -5.31 20.26 31.86
C ALA A 430 -4.92 19.18 32.90
N ALA A 431 -5.08 17.89 32.58
CA ALA A 431 -4.59 16.76 33.36
C ALA A 431 -3.06 16.56 33.31
N ASP A 432 -2.36 17.04 32.27
CA ASP A 432 -0.91 16.81 32.11
C ASP A 432 -0.04 17.85 32.84
N ALA A 433 -0.64 18.85 33.49
CA ALA A 433 0.07 19.92 34.19
C ALA A 433 0.38 19.62 35.68
N GLN A 434 0.08 18.43 36.19
CA GLN A 434 0.26 18.10 37.62
C GLN A 434 1.19 16.90 37.92
N ALA A 435 1.84 16.30 36.93
CA ALA A 435 2.81 15.22 37.15
C ALA A 435 4.25 15.72 36.97
N GLY A 436 4.74 16.55 37.90
CA GLY A 436 6.06 17.17 37.81
C GLY A 436 6.70 17.47 39.17
N ALA A 437 6.87 16.46 40.02
CA ALA A 437 7.81 16.49 41.15
C ALA A 437 8.03 15.07 41.69
N ALA A 438 9.03 14.36 41.16
CA ALA A 438 9.58 13.20 41.84
C ALA A 438 11.11 13.20 41.65
N GLU A 439 11.79 13.23 42.80
CA GLU A 439 13.23 13.33 42.97
C GLU A 439 13.97 12.16 42.33
N VAL A 440 15.09 12.47 41.66
CA VAL A 440 16.05 11.50 41.15
C VAL A 440 16.96 11.07 42.31
N PRO A 441 17.07 9.77 42.65
CA PRO A 441 18.05 9.34 43.63
C PRO A 441 19.44 9.24 42.97
N VAL A 442 20.40 9.85 43.65
CA VAL A 442 21.83 9.83 43.38
C VAL A 442 22.37 8.41 43.56
N VAL A 443 23.01 7.87 42.53
CA VAL A 443 23.75 6.59 42.57
C VAL A 443 25.19 6.87 43.01
N PRO A 444 25.72 6.24 44.08
CA PRO A 444 27.12 6.38 44.43
C PRO A 444 28.00 5.41 43.64
N ALA A 445 29.18 5.91 43.27
CA ALA A 445 30.27 5.15 42.67
C ALA A 445 30.85 4.13 43.65
N GLN A 446 31.20 2.94 43.17
CA GLN A 446 32.12 2.04 43.86
C GLN A 446 33.20 1.52 42.90
N ALA A 447 34.40 1.50 43.45
CA ALA A 447 35.69 1.23 42.84
C ALA A 447 36.09 -0.24 42.95
N ASP A 448 37.20 -0.53 42.25
CA ASP A 448 38.02 -1.74 42.20
C ASP A 448 38.14 -2.55 43.51
N GLU A 449 38.23 -3.89 43.39
CA GLU A 449 39.48 -4.65 43.64
C GLU A 449 39.32 -6.19 43.69
N GLN A 450 40.35 -6.87 43.15
CA GLN A 450 41.01 -8.13 43.62
C GLN A 450 40.53 -9.56 43.25
N HIS A 451 41.36 -10.16 42.38
CA HIS A 451 42.02 -11.49 42.33
C HIS A 451 41.59 -12.73 43.21
N SER A 452 41.27 -13.83 42.50
CA SER A 452 41.80 -15.25 42.57
C SER A 452 41.71 -16.12 43.86
N PRO A 453 41.96 -17.47 43.84
CA PRO A 453 41.80 -18.54 42.82
C PRO A 453 41.28 -19.93 43.38
N ARG A 454 41.31 -20.99 42.52
CA ARG A 454 41.24 -22.48 42.79
C ARG A 454 39.81 -23.08 43.03
N GLN A 455 39.45 -24.34 42.70
CA GLN A 455 40.14 -25.57 42.25
C GLN A 455 39.11 -26.64 41.73
N SER A 456 39.55 -27.46 40.76
CA SER A 456 39.34 -28.93 40.56
C SER A 456 37.99 -29.66 40.72
N GLY A 457 37.68 -30.52 39.72
CA GLY A 457 36.94 -31.79 39.88
C GLY A 457 36.21 -32.27 38.60
N ARG A 458 36.87 -32.94 37.64
CA ARG A 458 36.88 -34.41 37.36
C ARG A 458 35.53 -35.14 37.25
N GLY A 459 35.32 -35.86 36.13
CA GLY A 459 34.41 -37.01 35.96
C GLY A 459 33.72 -37.05 34.58
N ARG A 460 34.36 -37.47 33.47
CA ARG A 460 34.60 -38.83 32.93
C ARG A 460 33.34 -39.62 32.45
N SER A 461 33.39 -39.93 31.14
CA SER A 461 33.02 -41.20 30.47
C SER A 461 31.56 -41.49 30.06
N GLY A 462 31.39 -41.80 28.77
CA GLY A 462 30.27 -42.59 28.25
C GLY A 462 30.13 -42.56 26.72
N ALA A 463 30.97 -43.31 26.00
CA ALA A 463 30.77 -43.70 24.60
C ALA A 463 30.33 -45.18 24.61
N GLN A 464 29.22 -45.59 23.98
CA GLN A 464 29.03 -46.17 22.63
C GLN A 464 27.81 -47.13 22.75
N PRO A 465 27.27 -47.71 21.66
CA PRO A 465 27.43 -47.41 20.23
C PRO A 465 26.23 -46.67 19.61
#